data_AF-A0A2X1UPJ9-F1
#
_entry.id   AF-A0A2X1UPJ9-F1
#
_cell.length_a   1.000
_cell.length_b   1.000
_cell.length_c   1.000
_cell.angle_alpha   90.00
_cell.angle_beta   90.00
_cell.angle_gamma   90.00
#
_symmetry.space_group_name_H-M   'P 1'
#
loop_
_entity.id
_entity.type
_entity.pdbx_description
1 polymer ?
#
loop_
_entity_poly.entity_id
_entity_poly.type
_entity_poly.pdbx_seq_one_letter_code
_entity_poly.pdbx_strand_id
1 'polypeptide(L)'
;MSLSLSKKQQRRYNARQLKKWQRKNRLMPATSDKCIKTPHIIQLDGIQSLEDFYRRLAAVVQLPAHCAMNLDALYDVLTGEISEHIVFRWTAMAQDVARSPAKLSGLSDMLRDLPQAAENIRFEP
;
A
#
# COMPACT_ATOMS: atom_id res chain seq x y z
N MET A 1 35.07 49.03 16.02
CA MET A 1 35.89 48.13 16.86
C MET A 1 35.41 46.70 16.67
N SER A 2 35.95 46.00 15.67
CA SER A 2 35.51 44.65 15.30
C SER A 2 36.28 43.62 16.13
N LEU A 3 35.68 43.14 17.22
CA LEU A 3 36.28 42.11 18.07
C LEU A 3 36.30 40.78 17.31
N SER A 4 37.41 40.46 16.65
CA SER A 4 37.60 39.16 15.98
C SER A 4 37.69 38.07 17.05
N LEU A 5 36.64 37.25 17.17
CA LEU A 5 36.63 36.11 18.08
C LEU A 5 37.76 35.15 17.75
N SER A 6 38.45 34.65 18.78
CA SER A 6 39.45 33.59 18.61
C SER A 6 38.79 32.33 18.01
N LYS A 7 39.53 31.56 17.19
CA LYS A 7 39.05 30.32 16.56
C LYS A 7 38.30 29.39 17.54
N LYS A 8 38.73 29.34 18.80
CA LYS A 8 38.09 28.53 19.85
C LYS A 8 36.70 29.07 20.25
N GLN A 9 36.54 30.39 20.34
CA GLN A 9 35.25 31.03 20.64
C GLN A 9 34.28 30.89 19.48
N GLN A 10 34.76 31.02 18.24
CA GLN A 10 33.93 30.87 17.05
C GLN A 10 33.39 29.45 16.88
N ARG A 11 34.20 28.42 17.19
CA ARG A 11 33.74 27.03 17.26
C ARG A 11 32.64 26.82 18.31
N ARG A 12 32.81 27.40 19.51
CA ARG A 12 31.79 27.31 20.58
C ARG A 12 30.51 28.04 20.20
N TYR A 13 30.62 29.19 19.53
CA TYR A 13 29.48 29.94 19.02
C TYR A 13 28.73 29.14 17.95
N ASN A 14 29.44 28.61 16.95
CA ASN A 14 28.84 27.76 15.91
C ASN A 14 28.16 26.52 16.51
N ALA A 15 28.78 25.86 17.49
CA ALA A 15 28.18 24.71 18.18
C ALA A 15 26.88 25.08 18.93
N ARG A 16 26.82 26.29 19.53
CA ARG A 16 25.60 26.79 20.19
C ARG A 16 24.50 27.11 19.17
N GLN A 17 24.85 27.73 18.04
CA GLN A 17 23.91 28.01 16.97
C GLN A 17 23.37 26.72 16.35
N LEU A 18 24.21 25.71 16.13
CA LEU A 18 23.80 24.40 15.62
C LEU A 18 22.82 23.72 16.58
N LYS A 19 23.09 23.71 17.89
CA LYS A 19 22.16 23.16 18.89
C LYS A 19 20.83 23.91 18.92
N LYS A 20 20.85 25.25 18.79
CA LYS A 20 19.65 26.08 18.76
C LYS A 20 18.82 25.81 17.48
N TRP A 21 19.49 25.67 16.35
CA TRP A 21 18.89 25.30 15.07
C TRP A 21 18.29 23.89 15.14
N GLN A 22 19.02 22.91 15.68
CA GLN A 22 18.53 21.54 15.90
C GLN A 22 17.33 21.50 16.84
N ARG A 23 17.30 22.31 17.90
CA ARG A 23 16.14 22.43 18.80
C ARG A 23 14.92 23.03 18.10
N LYS A 24 15.14 24.05 17.25
CA LYS A 24 14.08 24.74 16.51
C LYS A 24 13.54 23.87 15.36
N ASN A 25 14.41 23.10 14.71
CA ASN A 25 14.09 22.14 13.66
C ASN A 25 13.94 20.72 14.19
N ARG A 26 13.72 20.57 15.50
CA ARG A 26 13.27 19.32 16.10
C ARG A 26 11.79 19.13 15.78
N LEU A 27 11.48 19.07 14.48
CA LEU A 27 10.43 18.19 14.00
C LEU A 27 10.84 16.78 14.43
N MET A 28 9.85 16.00 14.82
CA MET A 28 9.93 14.69 15.49
C MET A 28 11.13 13.82 15.06
N PRO A 29 11.64 12.93 15.95
CA PRO A 29 12.55 11.88 15.49
C PRO A 29 11.90 11.21 14.28
N ALA A 30 12.68 10.94 13.24
CA ALA A 30 12.27 10.10 12.14
C ALA A 30 11.74 8.79 12.73
N THR A 31 10.43 8.76 12.99
CA THR A 31 9.71 7.55 13.27
C THR A 31 9.91 6.77 12.00
N SER A 32 10.75 5.74 12.10
CA SER A 32 10.72 4.51 11.33
C SER A 32 10.36 4.72 9.86
N ASP A 33 11.26 4.32 8.97
CA ASP A 33 10.93 3.93 7.60
C ASP A 33 9.88 2.80 7.56
N LYS A 34 8.68 3.00 8.13
CA LYS A 34 7.47 2.57 7.47
C LYS A 34 7.38 3.48 6.27
N CYS A 35 8.11 3.11 5.22
CA CYS A 35 7.81 3.55 3.87
C CYS A 35 6.29 3.39 3.75
N ILE A 36 5.55 4.51 3.83
CA ILE A 36 4.11 4.50 3.70
C ILE A 36 3.91 4.18 2.23
N LYS A 37 4.01 2.90 1.88
CA LYS A 37 3.63 2.39 0.58
C LYS A 37 2.17 2.79 0.45
N THR A 38 1.89 3.76 -0.40
CA THR A 38 0.53 4.17 -0.73
C THR A 38 -0.26 2.91 -1.04
N PRO A 39 -1.37 2.62 -0.32
CA PRO A 39 -2.12 1.41 -0.59
C PRO A 39 -2.61 1.43 -2.04
N HIS A 40 -2.37 0.34 -2.74
CA HIS A 40 -2.83 0.15 -4.11
C HIS A 40 -4.34 -0.08 -4.10
N ILE A 41 -5.11 0.93 -4.51
CA ILE A 41 -6.57 0.85 -4.56
C ILE A 41 -6.99 0.29 -5.92
N ILE A 42 -7.65 -0.86 -5.92
CA ILE A 42 -8.16 -1.53 -7.12
C ILE A 42 -9.68 -1.40 -7.15
N GLN A 43 -10.20 -0.68 -8.14
CA GLN A 43 -11.64 -0.53 -8.34
C GLN A 43 -12.20 -1.68 -9.17
N LEU A 44 -13.13 -2.41 -8.57
CA LEU A 44 -13.74 -3.61 -9.13
C LEU A 44 -15.18 -3.38 -9.61
N ASP A 45 -15.67 -2.13 -9.59
CA ASP A 45 -17.03 -1.81 -9.97
C ASP A 45 -17.28 -2.05 -11.47
N GLY A 46 -18.41 -2.71 -11.78
CA GLY A 46 -18.86 -2.99 -13.15
C GLY A 46 -18.11 -4.13 -13.83
N ILE A 47 -17.50 -5.03 -13.06
CA ILE A 47 -16.85 -6.23 -13.59
C ILE A 47 -17.91 -7.23 -14.05
N GLN A 48 -17.76 -7.72 -15.28
CA GLN A 48 -18.69 -8.67 -15.89
C GLN A 48 -18.12 -10.09 -15.95
N SER A 49 -16.80 -10.24 -15.74
CA SER A 49 -16.09 -11.50 -15.89
C SER A 49 -14.84 -11.58 -15.01
N LEU A 50 -14.41 -12.80 -14.71
CA LEU A 50 -13.11 -13.06 -14.06
C LEU A 50 -11.95 -12.45 -14.84
N GLU A 51 -12.00 -12.48 -16.18
CA GLU A 51 -10.96 -11.94 -17.02
C GLU A 51 -10.81 -10.42 -16.88
N ASP A 52 -11.92 -9.68 -16.80
CA ASP A 52 -11.90 -8.24 -16.52
C ASP A 52 -11.30 -7.93 -15.15
N PHE A 53 -11.58 -8.78 -14.15
CA PHE A 53 -10.95 -8.69 -12.84
C PHE A 53 -9.43 -8.88 -12.94
N TYR A 54 -8.98 -9.97 -13.58
CA TYR A 54 -7.54 -10.24 -13.76
C TYR A 54 -6.85 -9.09 -14.49
N ARG A 55 -7.48 -8.51 -15.51
CA ARG A 55 -6.92 -7.38 -16.25
C ARG A 55 -6.74 -6.14 -15.38
N ARG A 56 -7.70 -5.82 -14.51
CA ARG A 56 -7.60 -4.69 -13.57
C ARG A 56 -6.57 -4.95 -12.47
N LEU A 57 -6.49 -6.19 -12.00
CA LEU A 57 -5.53 -6.59 -10.98
C LEU A 57 -4.10 -6.56 -11.53
N ALA A 58 -3.86 -7.13 -12.72
CA ALA A 58 -2.57 -7.13 -13.41
C ALA A 58 -2.07 -5.72 -13.76
N ALA A 59 -2.98 -4.75 -13.90
CA ALA A 59 -2.62 -3.35 -14.16
C ALA A 59 -2.02 -2.65 -12.94
N VAL A 60 -2.36 -3.12 -11.74
CA VAL A 60 -1.93 -2.50 -10.46
C VAL A 60 -0.84 -3.33 -9.79
N VAL A 61 -0.93 -4.64 -9.90
CA VAL A 61 -0.04 -5.61 -9.28
C VAL A 61 0.68 -6.38 -10.37
N GLN A 62 2.01 -6.45 -10.28
CA GLN A 62 2.77 -7.35 -11.14
C GLN A 62 2.52 -8.80 -10.71
N LEU A 63 1.61 -9.46 -11.44
CA LEU A 63 1.40 -10.90 -11.29
C LEU A 63 2.61 -11.66 -11.84
N PRO A 64 3.08 -12.71 -11.15
CA PRO A 64 4.14 -13.57 -11.66
C PRO A 64 3.71 -14.24 -12.97
N ALA A 65 4.67 -14.46 -13.88
CA ALA A 65 4.40 -15.13 -15.17
C ALA A 65 3.87 -16.57 -15.02
N HIS A 66 4.02 -17.17 -13.84
CA HIS A 66 3.51 -18.50 -13.51
C HIS A 66 2.13 -18.49 -12.85
N CYS A 67 1.53 -17.31 -12.62
CA CYS A 67 0.18 -17.21 -12.06
C CYS A 67 -0.83 -17.78 -13.07
N ALA A 68 -1.39 -18.95 -12.77
CA ALA A 68 -2.44 -19.54 -13.58
C ALA A 68 -3.72 -18.70 -13.48
N MET A 69 -4.54 -18.69 -14.54
CA MET A 69 -5.89 -18.10 -14.51
C MET A 69 -6.86 -18.99 -13.72
N ASN A 70 -6.55 -19.24 -12.45
CA ASN A 70 -7.41 -19.95 -11.50
C ASN A 70 -7.50 -19.16 -10.18
N LEU A 71 -8.67 -19.17 -9.56
CA LEU A 71 -8.93 -18.50 -8.29
C LEU A 71 -7.97 -18.96 -7.18
N ASP A 72 -7.68 -20.26 -7.09
CA ASP A 72 -6.77 -20.79 -6.08
C ASP A 72 -5.34 -20.25 -6.27
N ALA A 73 -4.85 -20.23 -7.51
CA ALA A 73 -3.51 -19.72 -7.83
C ALA A 73 -3.40 -18.21 -7.53
N LEU A 74 -4.46 -17.45 -7.84
CA LEU A 74 -4.53 -16.04 -7.51
C LEU A 74 -4.50 -15.81 -5.98
N TYR A 75 -5.24 -16.62 -5.23
CA TYR A 75 -5.28 -16.55 -3.78
C TYR A 75 -3.90 -16.82 -3.16
N ASP A 76 -3.19 -17.85 -3.63
CA ASP A 76 -1.84 -18.18 -3.17
C ASP A 76 -0.85 -17.05 -3.43
N VAL A 77 -0.91 -16.42 -4.62
CA VAL A 77 -0.04 -15.30 -4.97
C VAL A 77 -0.35 -14.06 -4.12
N LEU A 78 -1.63 -13.74 -3.93
CA LEU A 78 -2.06 -12.60 -3.12
C LEU A 78 -1.70 -12.73 -1.65
N THR A 79 -1.75 -13.94 -1.10
CA THR A 79 -1.47 -14.18 0.32
C THR A 79 0.00 -14.46 0.62
N GLY A 80 0.73 -15.08 -0.32
CA GLY A 80 2.10 -15.52 -0.12
C GLY A 80 3.18 -14.61 -0.73
N GLU A 81 2.97 -14.12 -1.96
CA GLU A 81 4.01 -13.36 -2.68
C GLU A 81 3.84 -11.85 -2.57
N ILE A 82 2.61 -11.37 -2.39
CA ILE A 82 2.34 -9.94 -2.39
C ILE A 82 2.50 -9.33 -1.00
N SER A 83 3.62 -8.63 -0.83
CA SER A 83 3.95 -7.88 0.41
C SER A 83 3.45 -6.43 0.39
N GLU A 84 2.69 -6.04 -0.62
CA GLU A 84 2.19 -4.67 -0.80
C GLU A 84 0.81 -4.51 -0.16
N HIS A 85 0.52 -3.29 0.30
CA HIS A 85 -0.79 -2.99 0.85
C HIS A 85 -1.78 -2.77 -0.29
N ILE A 86 -2.76 -3.65 -0.44
CA ILE A 86 -3.77 -3.60 -1.50
C ILE A 86 -5.14 -3.39 -0.89
N VAL A 87 -5.93 -2.52 -1.49
CA VAL A 87 -7.32 -2.27 -1.12
C VAL A 87 -8.20 -2.57 -2.32
N PHE A 88 -8.96 -3.65 -2.25
CA PHE A 88 -9.98 -3.98 -3.24
C PHE A 88 -11.26 -3.24 -2.89
N ARG A 89 -11.74 -2.39 -3.80
CA ARG A 89 -13.01 -1.66 -3.63
C ARG A 89 -14.02 -2.16 -4.65
N TRP A 90 -15.13 -2.71 -4.18
CA TRP A 90 -16.19 -3.26 -5.00
C TRP A 90 -17.59 -2.90 -4.50
N THR A 91 -17.90 -1.60 -4.55
CA THR A 91 -19.18 -1.04 -4.09
C THR A 91 -20.40 -1.57 -4.85
N ALA A 92 -20.22 -1.97 -6.11
CA ALA A 92 -21.27 -2.54 -6.95
C ALA A 92 -21.36 -4.08 -6.88
N MET A 93 -20.67 -4.73 -5.91
CA MET A 93 -20.58 -6.20 -5.81
C MET A 93 -21.96 -6.87 -5.88
N ALA A 94 -22.94 -6.39 -5.12
CA ALA A 94 -24.27 -6.99 -5.11
C ALA A 94 -24.95 -6.95 -6.48
N GLN A 95 -24.75 -5.89 -7.26
CA GLN A 95 -25.34 -5.73 -8.59
C GLN A 95 -24.62 -6.58 -9.64
N ASP A 96 -23.29 -6.61 -9.59
CA ASP A 96 -22.46 -7.38 -10.51
C ASP A 96 -22.66 -8.89 -10.30
N VAL A 97 -22.65 -9.34 -9.03
CA VAL A 97 -22.94 -10.74 -8.67
C VAL A 97 -24.37 -11.12 -9.03
N ALA A 98 -25.36 -10.24 -8.84
CA ALA A 98 -26.73 -10.51 -9.28
C ALA A 98 -26.86 -10.64 -10.80
N ARG A 99 -26.04 -9.91 -11.57
CA ARG A 99 -26.01 -9.97 -13.04
C ARG A 99 -25.33 -11.24 -13.55
N SER A 100 -24.31 -11.75 -12.85
CA SER A 100 -23.54 -12.93 -13.29
C SER A 100 -23.10 -13.81 -12.11
N PRO A 101 -24.06 -14.45 -11.41
CA PRO A 101 -23.77 -15.17 -10.17
C PRO A 101 -22.86 -16.37 -10.40
N ALA A 102 -23.07 -17.11 -11.50
CA ALA A 102 -22.28 -18.31 -11.82
C ALA A 102 -20.78 -18.02 -12.07
N LYS A 103 -20.41 -16.78 -12.41
CA LYS A 103 -19.03 -16.39 -12.73
C LYS A 103 -18.36 -15.60 -11.61
N LEU A 104 -19.13 -14.94 -10.76
CA LEU A 104 -18.64 -13.97 -9.78
C LEU A 104 -18.82 -14.43 -8.32
N SER A 105 -19.64 -15.45 -8.04
CA SER A 105 -19.83 -15.97 -6.68
C SER A 105 -18.51 -16.39 -6.04
N GLY A 106 -17.75 -17.26 -6.71
CA GLY A 106 -16.46 -17.75 -6.19
C GLY A 106 -15.42 -16.64 -6.02
N LEU A 107 -15.44 -15.62 -6.88
CA LEU A 107 -14.56 -14.45 -6.74
C LEU A 107 -14.95 -13.61 -5.53
N SER A 108 -16.25 -13.41 -5.30
CA SER A 108 -16.72 -12.64 -4.14
C SER A 108 -16.44 -13.33 -2.81
N ASP A 109 -16.55 -14.66 -2.77
CA ASP A 109 -16.20 -15.45 -1.60
C ASP A 109 -14.69 -15.36 -1.33
N MET A 110 -13.87 -15.57 -2.36
CA MET A 110 -12.41 -15.43 -2.27
C MET A 110 -11.98 -14.04 -1.76
N LEU A 111 -12.54 -12.95 -2.31
CA LEU A 111 -12.21 -11.58 -1.89
C LEU A 111 -12.60 -11.29 -0.44
N ARG A 112 -13.64 -11.96 0.08
CA ARG A 112 -14.05 -11.84 1.49
C ARG A 112 -13.09 -12.56 2.45
N ASP A 113 -12.44 -13.61 1.97
CA ASP A 113 -11.49 -14.40 2.76
C ASP A 113 -10.06 -13.83 2.74
N LEU A 114 -9.67 -13.11 1.67
CA LEU A 114 -8.35 -12.49 1.55
C LEU A 114 -7.90 -11.65 2.76
N PRO A 115 -8.72 -10.76 3.35
CA PRO A 115 -8.30 -9.95 4.50
C PRO A 115 -8.04 -10.77 5.76
N GLN A 116 -8.61 -11.98 5.85
CA GLN A 116 -8.35 -12.91 6.96
C GLN A 116 -7.02 -13.64 6.77
N ALA A 117 -6.64 -13.87 5.50
CA ALA A 117 -5.43 -14.59 5.14
C ALA A 117 -4.19 -13.69 5.06
N ALA A 118 -4.36 -12.42 4.69
CA ALA A 118 -3.27 -11.45 4.55
C ALA A 118 -3.66 -10.09 5.16
N GLU A 119 -2.96 -9.68 6.21
CA GLU A 119 -3.18 -8.38 6.88
C GLU A 119 -2.90 -7.16 5.98
N ASN A 120 -2.11 -7.37 4.93
CA ASN A 120 -1.75 -6.35 3.94
C ASN A 120 -2.91 -6.06 2.97
N ILE A 121 -3.89 -6.95 2.87
CA ILE A 121 -5.01 -6.85 1.94
C ILE A 121 -6.26 -6.41 2.69
N ARG A 122 -6.96 -5.42 2.12
CA ARG A 122 -8.28 -5.00 2.60
C ARG A 122 -9.30 -5.13 1.48
N PHE A 123 -10.51 -5.55 1.85
CA PHE A 123 -11.65 -5.63 0.96
C PHE A 123 -12.75 -4.70 1.46
N GLU A 124 -13.18 -3.78 0.60
CA GLU A 124 -14.28 -2.83 0.80
C GLU A 124 -15.39 -3.17 -0.21
N PRO A 125 -16.40 -3.97 0.18
CA PRO A 125 -17.58 -4.24 -0.65
C PRO A 125 -18.56 -3.04 -0.73
#